data_AF-A0A0L0LHB2-F1
#
_entry.id   AF-A0A0L0LHB2-F1
#
_cell.length_a   1.000
_cell.length_b   1.000
_cell.length_c   1.000
_cell.angle_alpha   90.00
_cell.angle_beta   90.00
_cell.angle_gamma   90.00
#
_symmetry.space_group_name_H-M   'P 1'
#
loop_
_entity.id
_entity.type
_entity.pdbx_description
1 polymer ?
#
loop_
_entity_poly.entity_id
_entity_poly.type
_entity_poly.pdbx_seq_one_letter_code
_entity_poly.pdbx_strand_id
1 'polypeptide(L)'
;MPKQVLILTGGILLVGVLGGVWYFNERIVEDVSDTHPPVEVQSAEISKEVRKTSETSANTTVSKYSAAKDVLPTTVGQCSVTKVEIVTNRLEAEDGSPQAGSGSVIGYTNHGGQVLYEQLLEIDNSKPGDEVTLCLLSIPQDCPEGDERGKIYRATNLRTGASWVAPDAQHFCGGA
;
A
#
# COMPACT_ATOMS: atom_id res chain seq x y z
N MET A 1 -42.58 -1.73 36.75
CA MET A 1 -41.81 -2.21 37.92
C MET A 1 -40.35 -1.81 37.75
N PRO A 2 -39.85 -0.74 38.38
CA PRO A 2 -38.43 -0.42 38.39
C PRO A 2 -37.78 -0.95 39.68
N LYS A 3 -36.73 -1.78 39.56
CA LYS A 3 -35.85 -2.10 40.69
C LYS A 3 -34.69 -1.11 40.68
N GLN A 4 -34.72 -0.24 41.67
CA GLN A 4 -33.59 0.56 42.17
C GLN A 4 -32.62 -0.33 42.97
N VAL A 5 -31.50 0.28 43.39
CA VAL A 5 -30.62 -0.07 44.53
C VAL A 5 -29.43 -0.98 44.13
N LEU A 6 -28.14 -0.71 44.38
CA LEU A 6 -27.49 0.01 45.48
C LEU A 6 -26.08 0.52 45.06
N ILE A 7 -25.72 1.73 45.49
CA ILE A 7 -24.35 2.27 45.49
C ILE A 7 -23.66 1.76 46.77
N LEU A 8 -22.46 1.17 46.65
CA LEU A 8 -21.54 1.00 47.79
C LEU A 8 -20.24 1.75 47.51
N THR A 9 -20.13 2.87 48.21
CA THR A 9 -18.94 3.66 48.49
C THR A 9 -17.93 2.87 49.31
N GLY A 10 -16.63 3.06 49.05
CA GLY A 10 -15.61 3.00 50.09
C GLY A 10 -14.30 2.33 49.69
N GLY A 11 -13.19 3.08 49.81
CA GLY A 11 -11.87 2.48 49.93
C GLY A 11 -10.71 3.21 49.26
N ILE A 12 -10.54 4.51 49.51
CA ILE A 12 -9.27 5.20 49.26
C ILE A 12 -8.28 4.76 50.34
N LEU A 13 -7.14 4.20 49.94
CA LEU A 13 -5.92 4.11 50.74
C LEU A 13 -4.76 4.69 49.91
N LEU A 14 -4.52 5.99 50.11
CA LEU A 14 -3.18 6.58 50.01
C LEU A 14 -2.52 6.32 51.37
N VAL A 15 -1.23 6.02 51.52
CA VAL A 15 -0.09 6.94 51.43
C VAL A 15 1.23 6.14 51.49
N GLY A 16 2.26 6.60 50.78
CA GLY A 16 3.68 6.33 51.06
C GLY A 16 4.51 6.22 49.77
N VAL A 17 4.75 7.29 49.00
CA VAL A 17 5.80 8.33 49.10
C VAL A 17 7.24 7.78 49.31
N LEU A 18 8.06 7.81 48.24
CA LEU A 18 9.33 8.57 48.10
C LEU A 18 10.35 7.88 47.16
N GLY A 19 10.80 8.63 46.13
CA GLY A 19 12.07 8.43 45.42
C GLY A 19 12.02 7.45 44.23
N GLY A 20 12.39 7.80 43.00
CA GLY A 20 13.08 8.98 42.53
C GLY A 20 13.08 9.12 41.00
N VAL A 21 13.29 10.37 40.61
CA VAL A 21 14.06 10.88 39.46
C VAL A 21 14.23 9.98 38.21
N TRP A 22 13.55 10.44 37.15
CA TRP A 22 13.97 10.51 35.73
C TRP A 22 15.32 9.92 35.30
N TYR A 23 15.28 8.95 34.38
CA TYR A 23 16.22 8.73 33.25
C TYR A 23 15.49 7.78 32.27
N PHE A 24 14.88 8.25 31.18
CA PHE A 24 15.46 8.51 29.85
C PHE A 24 16.39 7.40 29.32
N ASN A 25 15.81 6.57 28.47
CA ASN A 25 16.37 6.00 27.23
C ASN A 25 17.64 5.14 27.29
N GLU A 26 17.50 3.83 27.06
CA GLU A 26 18.59 3.01 26.51
C GLU A 26 18.04 2.02 25.47
N ARG A 27 18.46 2.22 24.23
CA ARG A 27 18.37 1.25 23.13
C ARG A 27 19.34 0.10 23.40
N ILE A 28 18.95 -1.13 23.09
CA ILE A 28 19.90 -2.15 22.66
C ILE A 28 19.57 -2.45 21.20
N VAL A 29 20.42 -1.90 20.32
CA VAL A 29 20.56 -2.31 18.93
C VAL A 29 21.74 -3.27 18.92
N GLU A 30 21.51 -4.50 18.47
CA GLU A 30 22.59 -5.45 18.27
C GLU A 30 23.47 -5.04 17.08
N ASP A 31 24.75 -5.26 17.30
CA ASP A 31 25.93 -4.82 16.57
C ASP A 31 26.15 -5.68 15.31
N VAL A 32 26.12 -5.05 14.13
CA VAL A 32 26.68 -5.63 12.89
C VAL A 32 27.58 -4.56 12.24
N SER A 33 28.82 -4.54 12.71
CA SER A 33 30.06 -4.52 11.92
C SER A 33 30.05 -3.68 10.63
N ASP A 34 30.41 -2.41 10.80
CA ASP A 34 30.90 -1.50 9.77
C ASP A 34 32.24 -1.95 9.17
N THR A 35 32.39 -1.83 7.85
CA THR A 35 33.69 -1.56 7.20
C THR A 35 33.52 -0.70 5.95
N HIS A 36 33.23 0.59 6.07
CA HIS A 36 33.53 1.55 5.00
C HIS A 36 34.25 2.81 5.55
N PRO A 37 35.30 3.30 4.88
CA PRO A 37 36.19 4.34 5.39
C PRO A 37 35.59 5.76 5.35
N PRO A 38 36.09 6.67 6.19
CA PRO A 38 35.58 8.03 6.31
C PRO A 38 36.08 8.92 5.16
N VAL A 39 35.16 9.63 4.49
CA VAL A 39 35.50 10.80 3.67
C VAL A 39 35.31 12.04 4.51
N GLU A 40 36.43 12.58 4.97
CA GLU A 40 36.57 13.88 5.60
C GLU A 40 36.77 14.94 4.53
N VAL A 41 35.82 15.87 4.37
CA VAL A 41 36.10 17.19 3.75
C VAL A 41 35.36 18.28 4.52
N GLN A 42 36.09 18.81 5.50
CA GLN A 42 36.20 20.21 5.94
C GLN A 42 35.03 21.16 5.62
N SER A 43 34.24 21.43 6.67
CA SER A 43 33.37 22.60 6.79
C SER A 43 34.15 23.77 7.40
N ALA A 44 34.54 24.77 6.60
CA ALA A 44 34.70 26.16 7.06
C ALA A 44 34.91 27.09 5.86
N GLU A 45 34.26 28.26 5.93
CA GLU A 45 34.36 29.41 5.01
C GLU A 45 33.60 29.29 3.66
N ILE A 46 32.33 29.69 3.68
CA ILE A 46 31.84 30.88 2.96
C ILE A 46 30.60 31.34 3.73
N SER A 47 30.85 32.09 4.82
CA SER A 47 29.85 32.98 5.39
C SER A 47 29.96 34.31 4.64
N LYS A 48 28.79 34.81 4.22
CA LYS A 48 28.57 36.13 3.58
C LYS A 48 28.80 36.14 2.07
N GLU A 49 27.78 35.74 1.30
CA GLU A 49 27.19 36.58 0.23
C GLU A 49 26.01 35.88 -0.46
N VAL A 50 25.01 35.38 0.26
CA VAL A 50 23.72 34.99 -0.38
C VAL A 50 22.56 35.36 0.56
N ARG A 51 22.44 36.65 0.85
CA ARG A 51 21.20 37.28 1.35
C ARG A 51 20.77 38.38 0.38
N LYS A 52 20.56 38.02 -0.88
CA LYS A 52 19.76 38.85 -1.80
C LYS A 52 19.40 38.06 -3.05
N THR A 53 18.24 37.41 -3.00
CA THR A 53 17.24 37.25 -4.08
C THR A 53 16.26 36.19 -3.64
N SER A 54 15.23 36.62 -2.92
CA SER A 54 13.91 36.02 -3.03
C SER A 54 13.46 36.16 -4.48
N GLU A 55 13.19 35.05 -5.16
CA GLU A 55 12.11 34.84 -6.12
C GLU A 55 12.44 33.64 -7.03
N THR A 56 11.57 32.63 -6.96
CA THR A 56 11.22 31.71 -8.06
C THR A 56 12.32 30.79 -8.59
N SER A 57 12.32 29.53 -8.12
CA SER A 57 12.25 28.35 -9.00
C SER A 57 12.33 27.08 -8.14
N ALA A 58 11.16 26.59 -7.74
CA ALA A 58 11.02 25.20 -7.33
C ALA A 58 11.02 24.35 -8.59
N ASN A 59 12.13 23.66 -8.89
CA ASN A 59 12.08 22.49 -9.77
C ASN A 59 13.23 21.53 -9.45
N THR A 60 13.13 20.85 -8.31
CA THR A 60 13.89 19.63 -8.04
C THR A 60 12.94 18.45 -8.17
N THR A 61 13.16 17.72 -9.25
CA THR A 61 12.52 16.49 -9.71
C THR A 61 12.17 15.49 -8.62
N VAL A 62 10.87 15.39 -8.28
CA VAL A 62 10.26 14.19 -7.68
C VAL A 62 9.04 13.84 -8.51
N SER A 63 9.21 13.16 -9.64
CA SER A 63 8.12 12.48 -10.33
C SER A 63 8.65 11.47 -11.32
N LYS A 64 8.99 10.27 -10.82
CA LYS A 64 9.07 9.06 -11.65
C LYS A 64 7.76 8.25 -11.61
N TYR A 65 6.79 8.67 -10.82
CA TYR A 65 5.51 7.98 -10.61
C TYR A 65 4.34 8.97 -10.64
N SER A 66 4.26 9.85 -11.64
CA SER A 66 2.99 10.54 -11.86
C SER A 66 2.01 9.52 -12.43
N ALA A 67 1.06 9.11 -11.61
CA ALA A 67 0.05 8.16 -12.05
C ALA A 67 -0.82 8.82 -13.15
N ALA A 68 -0.79 8.26 -14.37
CA ALA A 68 -1.72 8.69 -15.41
C ALA A 68 -3.15 8.34 -14.96
N LYS A 69 -4.10 9.26 -15.07
CA LYS A 69 -5.46 8.99 -14.61
C LYS A 69 -6.21 8.13 -15.61
N ASP A 70 -6.87 7.08 -15.13
CA ASP A 70 -7.81 6.21 -15.87
C ASP A 70 -7.26 5.54 -17.15
N VAL A 71 -5.93 5.41 -17.28
CA VAL A 71 -5.28 4.64 -18.36
C VAL A 71 -4.63 3.40 -17.77
N LEU A 72 -4.84 2.22 -18.36
CA LEU A 72 -4.19 0.99 -17.90
C LEU A 72 -2.66 1.08 -18.11
N PRO A 73 -1.82 0.86 -17.08
CA PRO A 73 -0.38 0.92 -17.24
C PRO A 73 0.13 -0.21 -18.14
N THR A 74 0.94 0.14 -19.14
CA THR A 74 1.47 -0.83 -20.12
C THR A 74 2.99 -0.95 -20.09
N THR A 75 3.67 -0.07 -19.35
CA THR A 75 5.12 -0.11 -19.15
C THR A 75 5.45 -0.51 -17.72
N VAL A 76 6.44 -1.39 -17.52
CA VAL A 76 6.88 -1.79 -16.18
C VAL A 76 7.30 -0.57 -15.35
N GLY A 77 6.77 -0.47 -14.14
CA GLY A 77 6.98 0.67 -13.23
C GLY A 77 6.01 1.85 -13.45
N GLN A 78 5.23 1.84 -14.53
CA GLN A 78 4.17 2.82 -14.73
C GLN A 78 3.02 2.55 -13.76
N CYS A 79 2.46 3.62 -13.21
CA CYS A 79 1.29 3.59 -12.37
C CYS A 79 0.17 4.45 -12.97
N SER A 80 -1.06 4.14 -12.59
CA SER A 80 -2.25 4.90 -12.90
C SER A 80 -3.20 4.91 -11.72
N VAL A 81 -3.96 5.99 -11.53
CA VAL A 81 -5.11 5.97 -10.62
C VAL A 81 -6.32 5.58 -11.44
N THR A 82 -7.07 4.60 -10.95
CA THR A 82 -8.33 4.10 -11.52
C THR A 82 -9.37 3.93 -10.40
N LYS A 83 -10.56 3.43 -10.72
CA LYS A 83 -11.59 3.08 -9.73
C LYS A 83 -11.92 1.60 -9.80
N VAL A 84 -12.27 1.02 -8.66
CA VAL A 84 -12.89 -0.30 -8.62
C VAL A 84 -14.23 -0.23 -9.35
N GLU A 85 -14.43 -1.12 -10.29
CA GLU A 85 -15.70 -1.30 -10.99
C GLU A 85 -16.52 -2.42 -10.34
N ILE A 86 -15.88 -3.57 -10.08
CA ILE A 86 -16.53 -4.76 -9.53
C ILE A 86 -15.57 -5.54 -8.64
N VAL A 87 -16.12 -6.16 -7.60
CA VAL A 87 -15.46 -7.17 -6.76
C VAL A 87 -16.36 -8.40 -6.76
N THR A 88 -15.80 -9.56 -7.06
CA THR A 88 -16.54 -10.83 -7.08
C THR A 88 -15.60 -12.00 -6.77
N ASN A 89 -16.14 -13.22 -6.73
CA ASN A 89 -15.36 -14.45 -6.60
C ASN A 89 -14.90 -14.97 -7.96
N ARG A 90 -13.84 -15.77 -7.95
CA ARG A 90 -13.23 -16.37 -9.15
C ARG A 90 -14.17 -17.28 -9.91
N LEU A 91 -14.96 -18.08 -9.19
CA LEU A 91 -15.91 -19.03 -9.75
C LEU A 91 -17.33 -18.65 -9.38
N GLU A 92 -18.26 -19.17 -10.16
CA GLU A 92 -19.70 -19.13 -9.91
C GLU A 92 -20.17 -20.50 -9.41
N ALA A 93 -21.19 -20.49 -8.56
CA ALA A 93 -21.93 -21.68 -8.15
C ALA A 93 -22.91 -22.11 -9.25
N GLU A 94 -23.57 -23.26 -9.05
CA GLU A 94 -24.50 -23.83 -10.05
C GLU A 94 -25.69 -22.92 -10.38
N ASP A 95 -26.07 -22.05 -9.44
CA ASP A 95 -27.16 -21.07 -9.60
C ASP A 95 -26.71 -19.74 -10.22
N GLY A 96 -25.44 -19.62 -10.62
CA GLY A 96 -24.83 -18.42 -11.18
C GLY A 96 -24.44 -17.37 -10.13
N SER A 97 -24.61 -17.65 -8.84
CA SER A 97 -24.11 -16.76 -7.78
C SER A 97 -22.58 -16.90 -7.61
N PRO A 98 -21.87 -15.87 -7.10
CA PRO A 98 -20.45 -16.00 -6.80
C PRO A 98 -20.17 -17.14 -5.79
N GLN A 99 -19.26 -18.05 -6.13
CA GLN A 99 -18.87 -19.14 -5.24
C GLN A 99 -17.89 -18.62 -4.19
N ALA A 100 -18.37 -18.46 -2.96
CA ALA A 100 -17.57 -18.00 -1.84
C ALA A 100 -16.30 -18.86 -1.63
N GLY A 101 -15.16 -18.19 -1.43
CA GLY A 101 -13.87 -18.85 -1.18
C GLY A 101 -13.20 -19.47 -2.41
N SER A 102 -13.75 -19.28 -3.61
CA SER A 102 -13.14 -19.77 -4.86
C SER A 102 -11.95 -18.95 -5.36
N GLY A 103 -11.69 -17.83 -4.69
CA GLY A 103 -10.67 -16.83 -5.05
C GLY A 103 -11.27 -15.44 -5.26
N SER A 104 -10.41 -14.42 -5.32
CA SER A 104 -10.82 -13.04 -5.53
C SER A 104 -10.68 -12.59 -6.99
N VAL A 105 -11.67 -11.83 -7.47
CA VAL A 105 -11.63 -11.11 -8.74
C VAL A 105 -11.98 -9.65 -8.48
N ILE A 106 -11.16 -8.75 -9.03
CA ILE A 106 -11.45 -7.32 -9.01
C ILE A 106 -11.26 -6.72 -10.40
N GLY A 107 -12.24 -5.95 -10.84
CA GLY A 107 -12.23 -5.20 -12.09
C GLY A 107 -12.12 -3.70 -11.84
N TYR A 108 -11.51 -2.97 -12.77
CA TYR A 108 -11.28 -1.54 -12.70
C TYR A 108 -11.86 -0.80 -13.91
N THR A 109 -12.26 0.46 -13.70
CA THR A 109 -12.92 1.29 -14.72
C THR A 109 -12.05 1.64 -15.93
N ASN A 110 -10.73 1.43 -15.84
CA ASN A 110 -9.79 1.57 -16.96
C ASN A 110 -9.57 0.25 -17.72
N HIS A 111 -10.50 -0.71 -17.59
CA HIS A 111 -10.49 -2.04 -18.22
C HIS A 111 -9.40 -2.98 -17.70
N GLY A 112 -8.70 -2.62 -16.63
CA GLY A 112 -7.83 -3.55 -15.92
C GLY A 112 -8.64 -4.53 -15.07
N GLY A 113 -8.06 -5.69 -14.79
CA GLY A 113 -8.60 -6.64 -13.82
C GLY A 113 -7.46 -7.38 -13.14
N GLN A 114 -7.78 -8.04 -12.03
CA GLN A 114 -6.87 -8.96 -11.36
C GLN A 114 -7.63 -10.19 -10.85
N VAL A 115 -6.99 -11.36 -10.95
CA VAL A 115 -7.57 -12.65 -10.56
C VAL A 115 -6.61 -13.39 -9.63
N LEU A 116 -7.14 -13.92 -8.53
CA LEU A 116 -6.42 -14.76 -7.57
C LEU A 116 -7.22 -16.02 -7.28
N TYR A 117 -6.52 -17.12 -6.99
CA TYR A 117 -7.13 -18.35 -6.50
C TYR A 117 -7.40 -18.25 -4.99
N GLU A 118 -6.58 -17.50 -4.27
CA GLU A 118 -6.76 -17.17 -2.88
C GLU A 118 -7.84 -16.10 -2.71
N GLN A 119 -8.62 -16.22 -1.63
CA GLN A 119 -9.55 -15.18 -1.21
C GLN A 119 -8.80 -14.14 -0.37
N LEU A 120 -8.69 -12.91 -0.86
CA LEU A 120 -8.01 -11.82 -0.17
C LEU A 120 -9.00 -10.83 0.44
N LEU A 121 -8.88 -10.62 1.75
CA LEU A 121 -9.73 -9.70 2.51
C LEU A 121 -9.53 -8.24 2.05
N GLU A 122 -8.35 -7.90 1.55
CA GLU A 122 -8.01 -6.59 0.97
C GLU A 122 -8.86 -6.28 -0.27
N ILE A 123 -9.11 -7.30 -1.10
CA ILE A 123 -9.98 -7.19 -2.27
C ILE A 123 -11.44 -7.23 -1.84
N ASP A 124 -11.83 -8.14 -0.96
CA ASP A 124 -13.22 -8.31 -0.51
C ASP A 124 -13.77 -7.07 0.20
N ASN A 125 -12.91 -6.32 0.89
CA ASN A 125 -13.27 -5.07 1.53
C ASN A 125 -13.27 -3.85 0.59
N SER A 126 -12.85 -4.03 -0.67
CA SER A 126 -12.94 -2.99 -1.70
C SER A 126 -14.37 -2.84 -2.19
N LYS A 127 -14.74 -1.65 -2.66
CA LYS A 127 -16.09 -1.31 -3.10
C LYS A 127 -16.06 -0.62 -4.46
N PRO A 128 -17.07 -0.81 -5.31
CA PRO A 128 -17.23 -0.01 -6.52
C PRO A 128 -17.09 1.48 -6.23
N GLY A 129 -16.27 2.17 -7.02
CA GLY A 129 -15.94 3.59 -6.87
C GLY A 129 -14.70 3.90 -6.02
N ASP A 130 -14.14 2.94 -5.28
CA ASP A 130 -12.89 3.12 -4.54
C ASP A 130 -11.76 3.49 -5.50
N GLU A 131 -10.99 4.54 -5.18
CA GLU A 131 -9.80 4.88 -5.96
C GLU A 131 -8.68 3.90 -5.67
N VAL A 132 -8.02 3.43 -6.73
CA VAL A 132 -6.93 2.46 -6.66
C VAL A 132 -5.76 2.99 -7.45
N THR A 133 -4.58 2.98 -6.84
CA THR A 133 -3.34 3.10 -7.62
C THR A 133 -2.98 1.71 -8.13
N LEU A 134 -2.94 1.55 -9.45
CA LEU A 134 -2.55 0.31 -10.13
C LEU A 134 -1.20 0.52 -10.81
N CYS A 135 -0.22 -0.34 -10.53
CA CYS A 135 1.14 -0.24 -11.08
C CYS A 135 1.54 -1.56 -11.74
N LEU A 136 2.01 -1.50 -12.99
CA LEU A 136 2.51 -2.68 -13.70
C LEU A 136 3.89 -3.07 -13.16
N LEU A 137 4.01 -4.32 -12.70
CA LEU A 137 5.25 -4.87 -12.15
C LEU A 137 6.01 -5.74 -13.15
N SER A 138 5.31 -6.53 -13.97
CA SER A 138 5.95 -7.40 -14.95
C SER A 138 5.04 -7.69 -16.13
N ILE A 139 5.67 -7.89 -17.29
CA ILE A 139 5.03 -8.34 -18.52
C ILE A 139 5.56 -9.75 -18.80
N PRO A 140 4.69 -10.74 -19.06
CA PRO A 140 5.11 -12.10 -19.37
C PRO A 140 5.96 -12.14 -20.64
N GLN A 141 6.88 -13.09 -20.71
CA GLN A 141 7.78 -13.30 -21.85
C GLN A 141 7.40 -14.60 -22.58
N ASP A 142 7.89 -14.76 -23.81
CA ASP A 142 7.70 -15.97 -24.62
C ASP A 142 6.22 -16.36 -24.86
N CYS A 143 5.35 -15.35 -24.90
CA CYS A 143 3.94 -15.54 -25.18
C CYS A 143 3.68 -15.78 -26.68
N PRO A 144 2.67 -16.61 -27.05
CA PRO A 144 2.17 -16.65 -28.42
C PRO A 144 1.71 -15.29 -28.92
N GLU A 145 1.78 -15.07 -30.23
CA GLU A 145 1.35 -13.82 -30.85
C GLU A 145 -0.13 -13.52 -30.50
N GLY A 146 -0.36 -12.33 -29.94
CA GLY A 146 -1.69 -11.87 -29.52
C GLY A 146 -2.17 -12.32 -28.14
N ASP A 147 -1.41 -13.17 -27.43
CA ASP A 147 -1.74 -13.56 -26.05
C ASP A 147 -0.93 -12.73 -25.04
N GLU A 148 -1.55 -11.67 -24.52
CA GLU A 148 -0.89 -10.76 -23.58
C GLU A 148 -1.21 -11.03 -22.09
N ARG A 149 -1.86 -12.17 -21.79
CA ARG A 149 -2.32 -12.52 -20.44
C ARG A 149 -1.17 -12.82 -19.50
N GLY A 150 -1.31 -12.46 -18.22
CA GLY A 150 -0.33 -12.75 -17.17
C GLY A 150 0.53 -11.55 -16.79
N LYS A 151 0.11 -10.32 -17.12
CA LYS A 151 0.75 -9.11 -16.59
C LYS A 151 0.47 -9.05 -15.10
N ILE A 152 1.51 -8.75 -14.31
CA ILE A 152 1.38 -8.67 -12.84
C ILE A 152 1.29 -7.21 -12.45
N TYR A 153 0.26 -6.86 -11.69
CA TYR A 153 0.07 -5.53 -11.16
C TYR A 153 0.13 -5.52 -9.63
N ARG A 154 0.60 -4.42 -9.06
CA ARG A 154 0.31 -4.04 -7.68
C ARG A 154 -0.87 -3.07 -7.69
N ALA A 155 -1.88 -3.34 -6.88
CA ALA A 155 -2.94 -2.40 -6.58
C ALA A 155 -2.84 -1.94 -5.13
N THR A 156 -3.21 -0.68 -4.90
CA THR A 156 -3.39 -0.09 -3.57
C THR A 156 -4.71 0.65 -3.55
N ASN A 157 -5.66 0.18 -2.76
CA ASN A 157 -6.92 0.87 -2.54
C ASN A 157 -6.68 2.08 -1.64
N LEU A 158 -6.94 3.28 -2.17
CA LEU A 158 -6.64 4.55 -1.49
C LEU A 158 -7.62 4.86 -0.35
N ARG A 159 -8.79 4.23 -0.30
CA ARG A 159 -9.73 4.36 0.81
C ARG A 159 -9.29 3.51 2.01
N THR A 160 -8.86 2.27 1.77
CA THR A 160 -8.50 1.34 2.86
C THR A 160 -7.00 1.34 3.19
N GLY A 161 -6.16 1.82 2.27
CA GLY A 161 -4.70 1.69 2.34
C GLY A 161 -4.18 0.27 2.04
N ALA A 162 -5.08 -0.71 1.84
CA ALA A 162 -4.70 -2.09 1.59
C ALA A 162 -4.09 -2.24 0.20
N SER A 163 -3.13 -3.16 0.07
CA SER A 163 -2.45 -3.44 -1.20
C SER A 163 -2.35 -4.93 -1.47
N TRP A 164 -2.36 -5.30 -2.75
CA TRP A 164 -2.18 -6.66 -3.21
C TRP A 164 -1.40 -6.70 -4.52
N VAL A 165 -0.84 -7.87 -4.83
CA VAL A 165 -0.15 -8.14 -6.09
C VAL A 165 -0.82 -9.34 -6.72
N ALA A 166 -1.27 -9.19 -7.97
CA ALA A 166 -2.01 -10.24 -8.66
C ALA A 166 -1.87 -10.11 -10.19
N PRO A 167 -1.95 -11.23 -10.93
CA PRO A 167 -2.00 -11.21 -12.38
C PRO A 167 -3.33 -10.67 -12.89
N ASP A 168 -3.34 -10.20 -14.13
CA ASP A 168 -4.54 -9.75 -14.84
C ASP A 168 -5.40 -10.89 -15.40
N ALA A 169 -4.90 -12.12 -15.34
CA ALA A 169 -5.55 -13.32 -15.82
C ALA A 169 -5.33 -14.49 -14.88
N GLN A 170 -6.28 -15.43 -14.89
CA GLN A 170 -6.21 -16.67 -14.12
C GLN A 170 -5.06 -17.58 -14.55
N HIS A 171 -4.80 -17.61 -15.85
CA HIS A 171 -3.73 -18.37 -16.47
C HIS A 171 -2.81 -17.40 -17.20
N PHE A 172 -1.51 -17.71 -17.17
CA PHE A 172 -0.50 -16.98 -17.96
C PHE A 172 -0.67 -17.25 -19.46
N CYS A 173 -0.04 -16.42 -20.29
CA CYS A 173 -0.02 -16.62 -21.72
C CYS A 173 0.51 -18.02 -22.10
N GLY A 174 0.04 -18.56 -23.23
CA GLY A 174 0.52 -19.84 -23.75
C GLY A 174 -0.21 -21.10 -23.25
N GLY A 175 -1.21 -20.98 -22.36
CA GLY A 175 -2.04 -22.12 -22.00
C GLY A 175 -3.00 -21.87 -20.84
N ALA A 176 -3.63 -22.93 -20.37
CA ALA A 176 -4.41 -23.02 -19.13
C ALA A 176 -3.89 -24.19 -18.30
#